data_AF-B7R2V5-F1
#
_entry.id   AF-B7R2V5-F1
#
_cell.length_a   1.000
_cell.length_b   1.000
_cell.length_c   1.000
_cell.angle_alpha   90.00
_cell.angle_beta   90.00
_cell.angle_gamma   90.00
#
_symmetry.space_group_name_H-M   'P 1'
#
loop_
_entity.id
_entity.type
_entity.pdbx_description
1 polymer ?
#
loop_
_entity_poly.entity_id
_entity_poly.type
_entity_poly.pdbx_seq_one_letter_code
_entity_poly.pdbx_strand_id
1 'polypeptide(L)'
;MPAREMRMEMFLRALLRRDFSRAKGHMEKLQKIAGNDEWGRGYSKAVTGFLSAIQDNDPDSLVVQLLKEHDRKKAEEVLERFEQILRQEFRDEYERGYFTAWVEFLKAYLSQKTLA
;
A
#
# COMPACT_ATOMS: atom_id res chain seq x y z
N MET A 1 4.35 -17.01 -2.58
CA MET A 1 4.00 -15.67 -2.09
C MET A 1 2.99 -15.83 -0.96
N PRO A 2 3.26 -15.29 0.24
CA PRO A 2 2.30 -15.25 1.35
C PRO A 2 0.94 -14.70 0.93
N ALA A 3 -0.13 -15.16 1.59
CA ALA A 3 -1.50 -14.83 1.22
C ALA A 3 -1.77 -13.31 1.15
N ARG A 4 -1.14 -12.52 2.04
CA ARG A 4 -1.27 -11.05 2.11
C ARG A 4 -0.58 -10.33 0.93
N GLU A 5 0.61 -10.78 0.54
CA GLU A 5 1.37 -10.20 -0.57
C GLU A 5 0.64 -10.38 -1.91
N MET A 6 0.20 -11.61 -2.22
CA MET A 6 -0.62 -11.86 -3.43
C MET A 6 -1.88 -10.99 -3.41
N ARG A 7 -2.41 -10.80 -2.21
CA ARG A 7 -3.58 -9.98 -1.99
C ARG A 7 -3.37 -8.50 -2.28
N MET A 8 -2.22 -7.97 -1.89
CA MET A 8 -1.78 -6.61 -2.16
C MET A 8 -1.56 -6.40 -3.66
N GLU A 9 -0.97 -7.36 -4.37
CA GLU A 9 -0.81 -7.27 -5.82
C GLU A 9 -2.15 -7.17 -6.55
N MET A 10 -3.14 -7.99 -6.18
CA MET A 10 -4.47 -7.92 -6.78
C MET A 10 -5.16 -6.58 -6.47
N PHE A 11 -4.99 -6.06 -5.26
CA PHE A 11 -5.49 -4.74 -4.87
C PHE A 11 -4.88 -3.63 -5.73
N LEU A 12 -3.55 -3.58 -5.83
CA LEU A 12 -2.84 -2.63 -6.68
C LEU A 12 -3.29 -2.72 -8.15
N ARG A 13 -3.36 -3.94 -8.72
CA ARG A 13 -3.78 -4.12 -10.12
C ARG A 13 -5.19 -3.59 -10.38
N ALA A 14 -6.10 -3.74 -9.41
CA ALA A 14 -7.45 -3.19 -9.51
C ALA A 14 -7.44 -1.64 -9.43
N LEU A 15 -6.63 -1.06 -8.54
CA LEU A 15 -6.43 0.39 -8.43
C LEU A 15 -5.88 1.00 -9.73
N LEU A 16 -4.83 0.40 -10.31
CA LEU A 16 -4.23 0.86 -11.56
C LEU A 16 -5.22 0.81 -12.74
N ARG A 17 -6.14 -0.14 -12.73
CA ARG A 17 -7.23 -0.25 -13.72
C ARG A 17 -8.45 0.61 -13.39
N ARG A 18 -8.42 1.36 -12.29
CA ARG A 18 -9.54 2.13 -11.74
C ARG A 18 -10.81 1.29 -11.51
N ASP A 19 -10.65 0.00 -11.29
CA ASP A 19 -11.73 -0.91 -10.93
C ASP A 19 -11.94 -0.85 -9.40
N PHE A 20 -12.53 0.25 -8.94
CA PHE A 20 -12.66 0.53 -7.50
C PHE A 20 -13.58 -0.45 -6.78
N SER A 21 -14.53 -1.06 -7.48
CA SER A 21 -15.37 -2.13 -6.93
C SER A 21 -14.52 -3.36 -6.59
N ARG A 22 -13.70 -3.84 -7.53
CA ARG A 22 -12.75 -4.92 -7.25
C ARG A 22 -11.69 -4.49 -6.25
N ALA A 23 -11.18 -3.26 -6.33
CA ALA A 23 -10.20 -2.75 -5.39
C ALA A 23 -10.75 -2.72 -3.95
N LYS A 24 -12.01 -2.33 -3.74
CA LYS A 24 -12.66 -2.34 -2.43
C LYS A 24 -12.83 -3.76 -1.89
N GLY A 25 -13.41 -4.67 -2.68
CA GLY A 25 -13.46 -6.08 -2.31
C GLY A 25 -12.05 -6.62 -2.07
N HIS A 26 -11.06 -6.02 -2.74
CA HIS A 26 -9.67 -6.29 -2.51
C HIS A 26 -9.14 -5.73 -1.14
N MET A 27 -9.41 -4.50 -0.81
CA MET A 27 -9.04 -3.92 0.48
C MET A 27 -9.65 -4.69 1.67
N GLU A 28 -10.91 -5.12 1.58
CA GLU A 28 -11.62 -5.77 2.69
C GLU A 28 -10.98 -7.11 3.13
N LYS A 29 -10.54 -7.98 2.20
CA LYS A 29 -9.84 -9.21 2.65
C LYS A 29 -8.40 -8.93 3.09
N LEU A 30 -7.77 -7.84 2.65
CA LEU A 30 -6.47 -7.40 3.20
C LEU A 30 -6.64 -7.02 4.69
N GLN A 31 -7.66 -6.22 5.00
CA GLN A 31 -8.03 -5.86 6.38
C GLN A 31 -8.36 -7.09 7.22
N LYS A 32 -9.12 -8.06 6.66
CA LYS A 32 -9.41 -9.32 7.35
C LYS A 32 -8.16 -10.15 7.66
N ILE A 33 -7.19 -10.19 6.75
CA ILE A 33 -5.91 -10.88 6.97
C ILE A 33 -5.06 -10.14 8.02
N ALA A 34 -5.11 -8.80 8.01
CA ALA A 34 -4.35 -7.97 8.93
C ALA A 34 -4.86 -8.06 10.38
N GLY A 35 -6.12 -8.44 10.58
CA GLY A 35 -6.74 -8.50 11.92
C GLY A 35 -7.19 -7.12 12.40
N ASN A 36 -7.60 -7.05 13.67
CA ASN A 36 -8.18 -5.85 14.28
C ASN A 36 -7.46 -5.40 15.56
N ASP A 37 -6.29 -6.00 15.83
CA ASP A 37 -5.36 -5.49 16.82
C ASP A 37 -4.75 -4.15 16.37
N GLU A 38 -3.87 -3.57 17.17
CA GLU A 38 -3.30 -2.25 16.90
C GLU A 38 -2.56 -2.18 15.57
N TRP A 39 -1.75 -3.20 15.30
CA TRP A 39 -1.09 -3.40 14.03
C TRP A 39 -2.09 -3.49 12.86
N GLY A 40 -3.11 -4.34 12.98
CA GLY A 40 -4.14 -4.52 11.96
C GLY A 40 -4.93 -3.25 11.66
N ARG A 41 -5.19 -2.42 12.68
CA ARG A 41 -5.83 -1.10 12.51
C ARG A 41 -4.96 -0.15 11.70
N GLY A 42 -3.66 -0.09 11.99
CA GLY A 42 -2.70 0.74 11.23
C GLY A 42 -2.60 0.32 9.77
N TYR A 43 -2.49 -0.99 9.54
CA TYR A 43 -2.49 -1.58 8.19
C TYR A 43 -3.78 -1.23 7.44
N SER A 44 -4.93 -1.40 8.10
CA SER A 44 -6.26 -1.12 7.55
C SER A 44 -6.43 0.35 7.20
N LYS A 45 -5.88 1.27 8.00
CA LYS A 45 -5.88 2.71 7.71
C LYS A 45 -5.12 3.02 6.43
N ALA A 46 -3.92 2.45 6.25
CA ALA A 46 -3.10 2.68 5.06
C ALA A 46 -3.80 2.22 3.78
N VAL A 47 -4.28 0.97 3.73
CA VAL A 47 -4.92 0.43 2.52
C VAL A 47 -6.24 1.13 2.16
N THR A 48 -6.97 1.62 3.18
CA THR A 48 -8.14 2.49 2.96
C THR A 48 -7.74 3.82 2.38
N GLY A 49 -6.68 4.44 2.92
CA GLY A 49 -6.12 5.69 2.41
C GLY A 49 -5.67 5.58 0.96
N PHE A 50 -5.07 4.45 0.54
CA PHE A 50 -4.69 4.24 -0.85
C PHE A 50 -5.90 4.24 -1.78
N LEU A 51 -6.95 3.49 -1.42
CA LEU A 51 -8.17 3.45 -2.21
C LEU A 51 -8.80 4.83 -2.34
N SER A 52 -9.01 5.52 -1.22
CA SER A 52 -9.63 6.86 -1.20
C SER A 52 -8.81 7.87 -2.01
N ALA A 53 -7.52 7.99 -1.76
CA ALA A 53 -6.68 8.97 -2.45
C ALA A 53 -6.65 8.74 -3.97
N ILE A 54 -6.54 7.49 -4.42
CA ILE A 54 -6.51 7.15 -5.85
C ILE A 54 -7.90 7.35 -6.48
N GLN A 55 -8.97 7.00 -5.76
CA GLN A 55 -10.34 7.19 -6.22
C GLN A 55 -10.68 8.67 -6.41
N ASP A 56 -10.30 9.50 -5.45
CA ASP A 56 -10.54 10.95 -5.44
C ASP A 56 -9.52 11.72 -6.28
N ASN A 57 -8.50 11.03 -6.79
CA ASN A 57 -7.41 11.59 -7.59
C ASN A 57 -6.65 12.71 -6.87
N ASP A 58 -6.53 12.60 -5.54
CA ASP A 58 -5.94 13.60 -4.64
C ASP A 58 -4.48 13.91 -5.02
N PRO A 59 -4.18 15.10 -5.58
CA PRO A 59 -2.84 15.43 -6.07
C PRO A 59 -1.82 15.62 -4.94
N ASP A 60 -2.26 15.87 -3.71
CA ASP A 60 -1.39 16.06 -2.55
C ASP A 60 -0.99 14.73 -1.90
N SER A 61 -1.66 13.63 -2.30
CA SER A 61 -1.35 12.30 -1.80
C SER A 61 -0.11 11.70 -2.46
N LEU A 62 0.82 11.24 -1.61
CA LEU A 62 2.06 10.58 -2.06
C LEU A 62 1.80 9.39 -3.00
N VAL A 63 0.77 8.58 -2.73
CA VAL A 63 0.46 7.41 -3.57
C VAL A 63 0.02 7.84 -4.97
N VAL A 64 -0.74 8.93 -5.08
CA VAL A 64 -1.22 9.46 -6.36
C VAL A 64 -0.06 10.08 -7.14
N GLN A 65 0.82 10.83 -6.48
CA GLN A 65 2.02 11.38 -7.10
C GLN A 65 2.91 10.29 -7.69
N LEU A 66 3.23 9.25 -6.90
CA LEU A 66 4.06 8.12 -7.34
C LEU A 66 3.48 7.39 -8.56
N LEU A 67 2.15 7.19 -8.58
CA LEU A 67 1.48 6.49 -9.68
C LEU A 67 1.33 7.35 -10.94
N LYS A 68 1.01 8.65 -10.80
CA LYS A 68 0.86 9.56 -11.96
C LYS A 68 2.19 9.83 -12.66
N GLU A 69 3.22 10.12 -11.87
CA GLU A 69 4.55 10.47 -12.38
C GLU A 69 5.31 9.25 -12.89
N HIS A 70 4.82 8.04 -12.62
CA HIS A 70 5.54 6.78 -12.86
C HIS A 70 6.97 6.82 -12.29
N ASP A 71 7.16 7.57 -11.19
CA ASP A 71 8.47 7.84 -10.63
C ASP A 71 8.96 6.64 -9.80
N ARG A 72 9.51 5.67 -10.52
CA ARG A 72 10.04 4.44 -9.92
C ARG A 72 11.21 4.70 -9.00
N LYS A 73 12.05 5.70 -9.29
CA LYS A 73 13.19 6.06 -8.45
C LYS A 73 12.71 6.59 -7.10
N LYS A 74 11.76 7.53 -7.11
CA LYS A 74 11.12 8.04 -5.88
C LYS A 74 10.39 6.91 -5.13
N ALA A 75 9.76 5.97 -5.83
CA ALA A 75 9.15 4.81 -5.18
C ALA A 75 10.18 3.90 -4.48
N GLU A 76 11.37 3.70 -5.06
CA GLU A 76 12.49 2.98 -4.44
C GLU A 76 13.03 3.72 -3.21
N GLU A 77 13.23 5.04 -3.30
CA GLU A 77 13.67 5.88 -2.18
C GLU A 77 12.67 5.87 -1.01
N VAL A 78 11.36 5.96 -1.31
CA VAL A 78 10.30 5.85 -0.31
C VAL A 78 10.25 4.46 0.31
N LEU A 79 10.43 3.40 -0.49
CA LEU A 79 10.48 2.03 0.00
C LEU A 79 11.63 1.85 1.00
N GLU A 80 12.84 2.26 0.64
CA GLU A 80 14.01 2.16 1.51
C GLU A 80 13.76 2.93 2.83
N ARG A 81 13.27 4.17 2.72
CA ARG A 81 12.95 5.00 3.89
C ARG A 81 11.96 4.30 4.81
N PHE A 82 10.89 3.72 4.26
CA PHE A 82 9.86 3.05 5.06
C PHE A 82 10.33 1.73 5.68
N GLU A 83 11.21 0.99 5.00
CA GLU A 83 11.87 -0.18 5.59
C GLU A 83 12.80 0.21 6.75
N GLN A 84 13.59 1.28 6.62
CA GLN A 84 14.42 1.81 7.71
C GLN A 84 13.57 2.22 8.91
N ILE A 85 12.44 2.88 8.62
CA ILE A 85 11.40 3.27 9.56
C ILE A 85 10.93 2.01 10.33
N LEU A 86 10.53 0.93 9.66
CA LEU A 86 10.06 -0.30 10.33
C LEU A 86 11.10 -1.00 11.22
N ARG A 87 12.40 -0.82 10.94
CA ARG A 87 13.49 -1.40 11.73
C ARG A 87 13.72 -0.70 13.08
N GLN A 88 13.11 0.45 13.32
CA GLN A 88 13.23 1.15 14.60
C GLN A 88 12.55 0.33 15.73
N GLU A 89 13.28 0.08 16.82
CA GLU A 89 12.83 -0.82 17.90
C GLU A 89 11.61 -0.27 18.66
N PHE A 90 11.58 1.03 18.96
CA PHE A 90 10.54 1.65 19.82
C PHE A 90 9.33 2.17 19.06
N ARG A 91 9.00 1.55 17.93
CA ARG A 91 7.84 1.96 17.16
C ARG A 91 6.55 1.33 17.67
N ASP A 92 5.53 2.18 17.77
CA ASP A 92 4.15 1.81 18.03
C ASP A 92 3.59 0.80 17.01
N GLU A 93 2.80 -0.18 17.49
CA GLU A 93 2.26 -1.26 16.65
C GLU A 93 1.37 -0.75 15.51
N TYR A 94 0.61 0.33 15.73
CA TYR A 94 -0.23 0.94 14.70
C TYR A 94 0.64 1.50 13.59
N GLU A 95 1.71 2.22 13.94
CA GLU A 95 2.66 2.72 12.95
C GLU A 95 3.35 1.57 12.21
N ARG A 96 3.73 0.48 12.90
CA ARG A 96 4.27 -0.72 12.25
C ARG A 96 3.31 -1.29 11.21
N GLY A 97 2.03 -1.41 11.55
CA GLY A 97 1.00 -1.85 10.60
C GLY A 97 0.85 -0.93 9.40
N TYR A 98 0.80 0.38 9.65
CA TYR A 98 0.66 1.40 8.61
C TYR A 98 1.84 1.38 7.62
N PHE A 99 3.08 1.38 8.12
CA PHE A 99 4.26 1.33 7.26
C PHE A 99 4.46 -0.02 6.59
N THR A 100 4.00 -1.12 7.19
CA THR A 100 4.03 -2.43 6.51
C THR A 100 3.14 -2.45 5.27
N ALA A 101 1.93 -1.89 5.34
CA ALA A 101 1.05 -1.78 4.18
C ALA A 101 1.69 -0.99 3.04
N TRP A 102 2.37 0.13 3.36
CA TRP A 102 3.13 0.91 2.39
C TRP A 102 4.27 0.15 1.76
N VAL A 103 5.10 -0.56 2.55
CA VAL A 103 6.21 -1.37 2.04
C VAL A 103 5.69 -2.45 1.10
N GLU A 104 4.62 -3.14 1.47
CA GLU A 104 3.99 -4.16 0.62
C GLU A 104 3.42 -3.57 -0.67
N PHE A 105 2.77 -2.41 -0.59
CA PHE A 105 2.26 -1.71 -1.76
C PHE A 105 3.38 -1.30 -2.73
N LEU A 106 4.46 -0.71 -2.22
CA LEU A 106 5.60 -0.26 -3.01
C LEU A 106 6.34 -1.45 -3.65
N LYS A 107 6.52 -2.55 -2.92
CA LYS A 107 7.08 -3.79 -3.48
C LYS A 107 6.20 -4.34 -4.60
N ALA A 108 4.88 -4.37 -4.41
CA ALA A 108 3.93 -4.79 -5.45
C ALA A 108 3.94 -3.85 -6.68
N TYR A 109 4.14 -2.55 -6.47
CA TYR A 109 4.25 -1.55 -7.53
C TYR A 109 5.54 -1.71 -8.33
N LEU A 110 6.68 -1.80 -7.64
CA LEU A 110 7.97 -1.97 -8.27
C LEU A 110 8.12 -3.33 -8.96
N SER A 111 7.40 -4.37 -8.51
CA SER A 111 7.38 -5.69 -9.15
C SER A 111 6.56 -5.75 -10.44
N GLN A 112 5.73 -4.73 -10.74
CA GLN A 112 5.01 -4.68 -12.01
C GLN A 112 6.01 -4.56 -13.17
N LYS A 113 6.14 -5.64 -13.96
CA LYS A 113 7.02 -5.72 -15.15
C LYS A 113 6.53 -4.87 -16.33
N THR A 114 5.47 -4.07 -16.18
CA THR A 114 4.71 -3.48 -17.30
C THR A 114 4.16 -2.10 -16.95
N LEU A 115 5.06 -1.15 -16.74
CA LEU A 115 4.75 0.29 -16.78
C LEU A 115 5.88 1.07 -17.49
N ALA A 116 6.65 0.38 -18.35
CA ALA A 116 7.61 0.98 -19.27
C ALA A 116 6.93 1.15 -20.65
#